data_AF-A0AB74H3D9-F1
#
_entry.id   AF-A0AB74H3D9-F1
#
_cell.length_a   1.000
_cell.length_b   1.000
_cell.length_c   1.000
_cell.angle_alpha   90.00
_cell.angle_beta   90.00
_cell.angle_gamma   90.00
#
_symmetry.space_group_name_H-M   'P 1'
#
loop_
_entity.id
_entity.type
_entity.pdbx_description
1 polymer ?
#
loop_
_entity_poly.entity_id
_entity_poly.type
_entity_poly.pdbx_seq_one_letter_code
_entity_poly.pdbx_strand_id
1 'polypeptide(L)'
;MREQVKVVTVDMSGSYIPIIKQLFPKAKIVLDRFHVIQHLSRAMMITRIALMKSFDKKSQTYRLLKYHWRFFQKDSRKLSEESFYCRTLAQTVTPGEVIYKALSHREELRYYYDLYQLLLFHFQKKRIDAFFSLIEENLTFTNKIFKRFFSRVFTILLQLVTLILVTSQTSIRNEKDNRK
;
A
#
# COMPACT_ATOMS: atom_id res chain seq x y z
N MET A 1 -31.00 -3.42 -14.65
CA MET A 1 -29.65 -3.78 -14.14
C MET A 1 -28.84 -2.60 -13.60
N ARG A 2 -28.65 -1.50 -14.34
CA ARG A 2 -27.77 -0.39 -13.93
C ARG A 2 -28.15 0.28 -12.60
N GLU A 3 -29.43 0.43 -12.30
CA GLU A 3 -29.88 1.04 -11.04
C GLU A 3 -29.83 0.10 -9.82
N GLN A 4 -29.63 -1.20 -10.04
CA GLN A 4 -29.57 -2.20 -8.97
C GLN A 4 -28.14 -2.40 -8.43
N VAL A 5 -27.13 -1.83 -9.12
CA VAL A 5 -25.73 -1.91 -8.70
C VAL A 5 -25.53 -1.02 -7.48
N LYS A 6 -25.17 -1.65 -6.35
CA LYS A 6 -24.98 -0.97 -5.06
C LYS A 6 -23.56 -0.45 -4.85
N VAL A 7 -22.56 -1.18 -5.36
CA VAL A 7 -21.14 -0.88 -5.15
C VAL A 7 -20.36 -1.15 -6.43
N VAL A 8 -19.45 -0.25 -6.78
CA VAL A 8 -18.45 -0.44 -7.84
C VAL A 8 -17.07 -0.26 -7.24
N THR A 9 -16.19 -1.24 -7.42
CA THR A 9 -14.78 -1.15 -7.05
C THR A 9 -13.97 -0.54 -8.18
N VAL A 10 -13.10 0.42 -7.86
CA VAL A 10 -12.23 1.09 -8.84
C VAL A 10 -10.76 0.81 -8.59
N ASP A 11 -10.03 0.64 -9.68
CA ASP A 11 -8.57 0.63 -9.69
C ASP A 11 -8.02 2.04 -9.38
N MET A 12 -6.74 2.06 -8.98
CA MET A 12 -5.99 3.24 -8.58
C MET A 12 -5.57 4.16 -9.75
N SER A 13 -5.89 3.79 -10.99
CA SER A 13 -5.74 4.68 -12.16
C SER A 13 -6.77 5.83 -12.19
N GLY A 14 -7.94 5.65 -11.57
CA GLY A 14 -8.98 6.69 -11.46
C GLY A 14 -9.65 7.10 -12.79
N SER A 15 -9.14 6.65 -13.94
CA SER A 15 -9.59 7.02 -15.29
C SER A 15 -11.05 6.66 -15.56
N TYR A 16 -11.55 5.59 -14.93
CA TYR A 16 -12.90 5.09 -15.12
C TYR A 16 -13.94 5.76 -14.19
N ILE A 17 -13.50 6.56 -13.20
CA ILE A 17 -14.39 7.16 -12.20
C ILE A 17 -15.53 7.99 -12.85
N PRO A 18 -15.27 8.87 -13.85
CA PRO A 18 -16.34 9.65 -14.47
C PRO A 18 -17.39 8.78 -15.19
N ILE A 19 -16.92 7.77 -15.93
CA ILE A 19 -17.78 6.86 -16.70
C ILE A 19 -18.62 5.99 -15.77
N ILE A 20 -18.03 5.50 -14.67
CA ILE A 20 -18.73 4.66 -13.69
C ILE A 20 -19.93 5.39 -13.10
N LYS A 21 -19.84 6.71 -12.86
CA LYS A 21 -20.99 7.48 -12.38
C LYS A 21 -22.08 7.69 -13.43
N GLN A 22 -21.71 7.87 -14.69
CA GLN A 22 -22.69 7.93 -15.77
C GLN A 22 -23.45 6.61 -15.91
N LEU A 23 -22.74 5.48 -15.77
CA LEU A 23 -23.32 4.15 -15.91
C LEU A 23 -24.08 3.68 -14.66
N PHE A 24 -23.60 4.04 -13.47
CA PHE A 24 -24.10 3.57 -12.17
C PHE A 24 -24.24 4.72 -11.17
N PRO A 25 -25.20 5.65 -11.38
CA PRO A 25 -25.32 6.87 -10.57
C PRO A 25 -25.58 6.57 -9.08
N LYS A 26 -26.38 5.53 -8.79
CA LYS A 26 -26.75 5.10 -7.44
C LYS A 26 -25.69 4.26 -6.72
N ALA A 27 -24.63 3.83 -7.42
CA ALA A 27 -23.62 2.96 -6.83
C ALA A 27 -22.60 3.73 -5.98
N LYS A 28 -22.20 3.14 -4.84
CA LYS A 28 -21.06 3.60 -4.05
C LYS A 28 -19.77 3.18 -4.73
N ILE A 29 -18.89 4.14 -4.98
CA ILE A 29 -17.58 3.86 -5.56
C ILE A 29 -16.60 3.61 -4.42
N VAL A 30 -15.93 2.46 -4.44
CA VAL A 30 -14.97 2.04 -3.42
C VAL A 30 -13.64 1.73 -4.07
N LEU A 31 -12.54 2.06 -3.40
CA LEU A 31 -11.22 1.76 -3.90
C LEU A 31 -10.90 0.26 -3.73
N ASP A 32 -10.32 -0.36 -4.77
CA ASP A 32 -9.92 -1.76 -4.71
C ASP A 32 -8.74 -1.95 -3.74
N ARG A 33 -9.03 -2.65 -2.65
CA ARG A 33 -8.08 -2.93 -1.57
C ARG A 33 -6.87 -3.74 -2.03
N PHE A 34 -7.04 -4.60 -3.03
CA PHE A 34 -5.95 -5.40 -3.58
C PHE A 34 -4.90 -4.49 -4.23
N HIS A 35 -5.34 -3.51 -5.02
CA HIS A 35 -4.44 -2.61 -5.72
C HIS A 35 -3.62 -1.73 -4.76
N VAL A 36 -4.20 -1.27 -3.64
CA VAL A 36 -3.44 -0.53 -2.60
C VAL A 36 -2.30 -1.37 -2.06
N ILE A 37 -2.61 -2.59 -1.58
CA ILE A 37 -1.61 -3.48 -0.99
C ILE A 37 -0.58 -3.91 -2.02
N GLN A 38 -1.00 -4.16 -3.26
CA GLN A 38 -0.10 -4.48 -4.36
C GLN A 38 0.90 -3.35 -4.61
N HIS A 39 0.46 -2.09 -4.67
CA HIS A 39 1.36 -0.96 -4.89
C HIS A 39 2.26 -0.68 -3.68
N LEU A 40 1.73 -0.80 -2.46
CA LEU A 40 2.52 -0.70 -1.24
C LEU A 40 3.64 -1.77 -1.20
N SER A 41 3.28 -3.02 -1.48
CA SER A 41 4.22 -4.14 -1.55
C SER A 41 5.27 -3.91 -2.65
N ARG A 42 4.85 -3.41 -3.81
CA ARG A 42 5.77 -3.04 -4.90
C ARG A 42 6.72 -1.93 -4.50
N ALA A 43 6.25 -0.90 -3.78
CA ALA A 43 7.09 0.19 -3.30
C ALA A 43 8.18 -0.32 -2.35
N MET A 44 7.83 -1.21 -1.42
CA MET A 44 8.79 -1.88 -0.53
C MET A 44 9.79 -2.74 -1.32
N MET A 45 9.32 -3.56 -2.27
CA MET A 45 10.21 -4.43 -3.05
C MET A 45 11.19 -3.65 -3.93
N ILE A 46 10.76 -2.56 -4.57
CA ILE A 46 11.67 -1.69 -5.35
C ILE A 46 12.69 -1.04 -4.42
N THR A 47 12.26 -0.53 -3.26
CA THR A 47 13.15 0.08 -2.25
C THR A 47 14.18 -0.93 -1.74
N ARG A 48 13.74 -2.15 -1.38
CA ARG A 48 14.61 -3.25 -0.99
C ARG A 48 15.64 -3.57 -2.07
N ILE A 49 15.26 -3.61 -3.35
CA ILE A 49 16.20 -3.89 -4.45
C ILE A 49 17.21 -2.74 -4.59
N ALA A 50 16.78 -1.49 -4.48
CA ALA A 50 17.67 -0.33 -4.54
C ALA A 50 18.72 -0.37 -3.43
N LEU A 51 18.29 -0.61 -2.19
CA LEU A 51 19.20 -0.75 -1.03
C LEU A 51 20.05 -2.01 -1.13
N MET A 52 19.50 -3.14 -1.58
CA MET A 52 20.27 -4.36 -1.82
C MET A 52 21.44 -4.11 -2.78
N LYS A 53 21.23 -3.32 -3.84
CA LYS A 53 22.25 -3.04 -4.85
C LYS A 53 23.40 -2.16 -4.36
N SER A 54 23.27 -1.48 -3.22
CA SER A 54 24.38 -0.70 -2.64
C SER A 54 25.36 -1.56 -1.84
N PHE A 55 25.01 -2.79 -1.49
CA PHE A 55 25.91 -3.74 -0.83
C PHE A 55 26.78 -4.49 -1.83
N ASP A 56 27.97 -4.91 -1.38
CA ASP A 56 28.81 -5.83 -2.14
C ASP A 56 28.07 -7.15 -2.42
N LYS A 57 28.23 -7.70 -3.63
CA LYS A 57 27.50 -8.90 -4.08
C LYS A 57 27.87 -10.17 -3.29
N LYS A 58 29.07 -10.22 -2.70
CA LYS A 58 29.54 -11.34 -1.86
C LYS A 58 29.11 -11.18 -0.41
N SER A 59 28.76 -9.97 0.02
CA SER A 59 28.30 -9.69 1.39
C SER A 59 27.14 -10.59 1.81
N GLN A 60 27.09 -10.89 3.10
CA GLN A 60 25.99 -11.68 3.67
C GLN A 60 24.66 -10.94 3.50
N THR A 61 24.63 -9.63 3.78
CA THR A 61 23.43 -8.77 3.68
C THR A 61 22.84 -8.77 2.27
N TYR A 62 23.66 -8.63 1.22
CA TYR A 62 23.20 -8.72 -0.17
C TYR A 62 22.50 -10.06 -0.43
N ARG A 63 23.11 -11.17 -0.04
CA ARG A 63 22.58 -12.53 -0.23
C ARG A 63 21.29 -12.75 0.56
N LEU A 64 21.20 -12.26 1.80
CA LEU A 64 19.97 -12.33 2.59
C LEU A 64 18.81 -11.60 1.90
N LEU A 65 19.04 -10.36 1.48
CA LEU A 65 18.04 -9.56 0.78
C LEU A 65 17.64 -10.16 -0.57
N LYS A 66 18.60 -10.77 -1.28
CA LYS A 66 18.36 -11.37 -2.59
C LYS A 66 17.59 -12.68 -2.51
N TYR A 67 18.04 -13.63 -1.69
CA TYR A 67 17.49 -14.99 -1.67
C TYR A 67 16.23 -15.10 -0.81
N HIS A 68 16.15 -14.33 0.27
CA HIS A 68 15.03 -14.37 1.21
C HIS A 68 14.05 -13.19 1.03
N TRP A 69 14.01 -12.59 -0.16
CA TRP A 69 13.17 -11.42 -0.47
C TRP A 69 11.68 -11.61 -0.11
N ARG A 70 11.17 -12.85 -0.21
CA ARG A 70 9.78 -13.20 0.12
C ARG A 70 9.44 -12.95 1.58
N PHE A 71 10.40 -13.06 2.49
CA PHE A 71 10.18 -12.79 3.91
C PHE A 71 9.91 -11.30 4.15
N PHE A 72 10.63 -10.41 3.45
CA PHE A 72 10.43 -8.96 3.53
C PHE A 72 9.11 -8.50 2.94
N GLN A 73 8.52 -9.28 2.03
CA GLN A 73 7.21 -9.00 1.44
C GLN A 73 6.05 -9.53 2.30
N LYS A 74 6.30 -10.54 3.13
CA LYS A 74 5.25 -11.16 3.94
C LYS A 74 4.87 -10.24 5.10
N ASP A 75 3.62 -10.33 5.51
CA ASP A 75 3.16 -9.77 6.78
C ASP A 75 3.93 -10.43 7.92
N SER A 76 4.59 -9.63 8.76
CA SER A 76 5.44 -10.12 9.84
C SER A 76 4.69 -11.05 10.80
N ARG A 77 3.40 -10.79 11.04
CA ARG A 77 2.53 -11.59 11.91
C ARG A 77 2.14 -12.94 11.32
N LYS A 78 2.47 -13.18 10.05
CA LYS A 78 2.19 -14.42 9.31
C LYS A 78 3.47 -15.15 8.91
N LEU A 79 4.63 -14.71 9.41
CA LEU A 79 5.88 -15.44 9.21
C LEU A 79 5.78 -16.80 9.90
N SER A 80 6.40 -17.82 9.31
CA SER A 80 6.48 -19.12 9.97
C SER A 80 7.40 -19.01 11.18
N GLU A 81 7.05 -19.70 12.26
CA GLU A 81 7.93 -19.90 13.42
C GLU A 81 8.86 -21.10 13.20
N GLU A 82 8.61 -21.91 12.17
CA GLU A 82 9.46 -23.05 11.83
C GLU A 82 10.83 -22.56 11.36
N SER A 83 11.87 -23.08 12.02
CA SER A 83 13.25 -22.82 11.66
C SER A 83 13.66 -23.65 10.43
N PHE A 84 14.57 -23.10 9.64
CA PHE A 84 15.16 -23.80 8.50
C PHE A 84 16.66 -23.50 8.41
N TYR A 85 17.42 -24.38 7.77
CA TYR A 85 18.84 -24.15 7.56
C TYR A 85 19.09 -23.06 6.50
N CYS A 86 19.59 -21.90 6.92
CA CYS A 86 19.95 -20.79 6.04
C CYS A 86 21.43 -20.89 5.62
N ARG A 87 21.67 -21.30 4.37
CA ARG A 87 23.02 -21.39 3.79
C ARG A 87 23.81 -20.08 3.81
N THR A 88 23.13 -18.93 3.73
CA THR A 88 23.78 -17.61 3.76
C THR A 88 24.38 -17.29 5.13
N LEU A 89 23.72 -17.76 6.20
CA LEU A 89 24.14 -17.58 7.59
C LEU A 89 24.93 -18.77 8.14
N ALA A 90 24.88 -19.93 7.47
CA ALA A 90 25.36 -21.21 7.98
C ALA A 90 24.74 -21.57 9.35
N GLN A 91 23.46 -21.23 9.53
CA GLN A 91 22.72 -21.39 10.79
C GLN A 91 21.28 -21.83 10.52
N THR A 92 20.71 -22.58 11.46
CA THR A 92 19.27 -22.85 11.51
C THR A 92 18.59 -21.64 12.14
N VAL A 93 17.71 -20.99 11.38
CA VAL A 93 17.06 -19.73 11.75
C VAL A 93 15.62 -19.71 11.29
N THR A 94 14.80 -18.91 11.93
CA THR A 94 13.44 -18.58 11.51
C THR A 94 13.45 -17.49 10.44
N PRO A 95 12.38 -17.36 9.62
CA PRO A 95 12.19 -16.22 8.72
C PRO A 95 12.28 -14.85 9.43
N GLY A 96 11.81 -14.76 10.67
CA GLY A 96 11.90 -13.54 11.48
C GLY A 96 13.35 -13.16 11.81
N GLU A 97 14.17 -14.13 12.21
CA GLU A 97 15.60 -13.90 12.47
C GLU A 97 16.37 -13.51 11.21
N VAL A 98 16.01 -14.07 10.05
CA VAL A 98 16.59 -13.66 8.76
C VAL A 98 16.31 -12.18 8.47
N ILE A 99 15.07 -11.73 8.69
CA ILE A 99 14.72 -10.32 8.55
C ILE A 99 15.50 -9.49 9.56
N TYR A 100 15.45 -9.85 10.85
CA TYR A 100 16.14 -9.11 11.91
C TYR A 100 17.63 -8.91 11.60
N LYS A 101 18.34 -9.99 11.25
CA LYS A 101 19.75 -9.94 10.86
C LYS A 101 19.97 -9.11 9.60
N ALA A 102 19.09 -9.15 8.62
CA ALA A 102 19.26 -8.30 7.43
C ALA A 102 19.04 -6.80 7.74
N LEU A 103 18.05 -6.47 8.58
CA LEU A 103 17.71 -5.10 8.95
C LEU A 103 18.77 -4.45 9.86
N SER A 104 19.48 -5.22 10.67
CA SER A 104 20.52 -4.69 11.57
C SER A 104 21.71 -4.06 10.86
N HIS A 105 21.87 -4.30 9.56
CA HIS A 105 23.00 -3.78 8.77
C HIS A 105 22.74 -2.38 8.19
N ARG A 106 21.48 -1.93 8.09
CA ARG A 106 21.16 -0.59 7.57
C ARG A 106 19.84 -0.04 8.13
N GLU A 107 19.95 1.05 8.88
CA GLU A 107 18.81 1.78 9.44
C GLU A 107 17.75 2.19 8.41
N GLU A 108 18.15 2.65 7.22
CA GLU A 108 17.19 3.02 6.19
C GLU A 108 16.37 1.83 5.69
N LEU A 109 16.97 0.64 5.59
CA LEU A 109 16.24 -0.56 5.23
C LEU A 109 15.25 -0.93 6.33
N ARG A 110 15.66 -0.83 7.60
CA ARG A 110 14.77 -1.02 8.76
C ARG A 110 13.60 -0.04 8.71
N TYR A 111 13.86 1.26 8.54
CA TYR A 111 12.83 2.29 8.44
C TYR A 111 11.77 1.96 7.39
N TYR A 112 12.17 1.62 6.15
CA TYR A 112 11.19 1.30 5.11
C TYR A 112 10.45 -0.03 5.35
N TYR A 113 11.12 -1.02 5.96
CA TYR A 113 10.45 -2.26 6.35
C TYR A 113 9.40 -2.00 7.43
N ASP A 114 9.74 -1.23 8.47
CA ASP A 114 8.83 -0.93 9.57
C ASP A 114 7.64 -0.09 9.08
N LEU A 115 7.89 0.94 8.27
CA LEU A 115 6.85 1.73 7.62
C LEU A 115 5.92 0.87 6.77
N TYR A 116 6.48 -0.04 5.97
CA TYR A 116 5.70 -0.99 5.17
C TYR A 116 4.81 -1.90 6.04
N GLN A 117 5.35 -2.48 7.11
CA GLN A 117 4.61 -3.37 8.00
C GLN A 117 3.51 -2.63 8.78
N LEU A 118 3.77 -1.40 9.23
CA LEU A 118 2.78 -0.56 9.89
C LEU A 118 1.64 -0.17 8.95
N LEU A 119 1.94 0.28 7.73
CA LEU A 119 0.94 0.57 6.71
C LEU A 119 0.10 -0.67 6.39
N LEU A 120 0.74 -1.83 6.22
CA LEU A 120 0.06 -3.10 5.99
C LEU A 120 -0.86 -3.47 7.17
N PHE A 121 -0.40 -3.26 8.41
CA PHE A 121 -1.15 -3.52 9.62
C PHE A 121 -2.42 -2.65 9.71
N HIS A 122 -2.29 -1.32 9.58
CA HIS A 122 -3.42 -0.40 9.65
C HIS A 122 -4.44 -0.68 8.56
N PHE A 123 -3.96 -0.97 7.35
CA PHE A 123 -4.82 -1.31 6.23
C PHE A 123 -5.62 -2.60 6.49
N GLN A 124 -4.97 -3.68 6.92
CA GLN A 124 -5.65 -4.95 7.19
C GLN A 124 -6.61 -4.86 8.38
N LYS A 125 -6.29 -4.05 9.40
CA LYS A 125 -7.15 -3.81 10.56
C LYS A 125 -8.23 -2.76 10.29
N LYS A 126 -8.35 -2.27 9.04
CA LYS A 126 -9.33 -1.25 8.64
C LYS A 126 -9.24 0.04 9.48
N ARG A 127 -8.05 0.37 9.99
CA ARG A 127 -7.77 1.60 10.73
C ARG A 127 -7.42 2.70 9.74
N ILE A 128 -8.46 3.23 9.08
CA ILE A 128 -8.32 4.15 7.95
C ILE A 128 -7.59 5.42 8.38
N ASP A 129 -8.01 6.04 9.48
CA ASP A 129 -7.41 7.29 9.97
C ASP A 129 -5.92 7.11 10.24
N ALA A 130 -5.56 6.08 11.02
CA ALA A 130 -4.15 5.77 11.31
C ALA A 130 -3.33 5.43 10.06
N PHE A 131 -3.92 4.79 9.04
CA PHE A 131 -3.24 4.54 7.78
C PHE A 131 -2.91 5.84 7.04
N PHE A 132 -3.86 6.77 6.96
CA PHE A 132 -3.66 8.05 6.29
C PHE A 132 -2.75 8.99 7.09
N SER A 133 -2.91 9.09 8.41
CA SER A 133 -2.01 9.87 9.28
C SER A 133 -0.56 9.40 9.13
N LEU A 134 -0.33 8.08 9.13
CA LEU A 134 1.02 7.55 8.94
C LEU A 134 1.61 7.89 7.56
N ILE A 135 0.77 7.94 6.51
CA ILE A 135 1.22 8.40 5.19
C ILE A 135 1.60 9.89 5.24
N GLU A 136 0.75 10.73 5.83
CA GLU A 136 0.96 12.19 5.91
C GLU A 136 2.25 12.54 6.66
N GLU A 137 2.48 11.92 7.81
CA GLU A 137 3.69 12.08 8.63
C GLU A 137 4.98 11.73 7.87
N ASN A 138 4.90 10.83 6.88
CA ASN A 138 6.04 10.32 6.14
C ASN A 138 6.15 10.87 4.69
N LEU A 139 5.33 11.86 4.31
CA LEU A 139 5.31 12.43 2.96
C LEU A 139 6.64 13.08 2.56
N THR A 140 7.29 13.79 3.48
CA THR A 140 8.50 14.59 3.20
C THR A 140 9.78 13.76 3.29
N PHE A 141 9.83 12.80 4.21
CA PHE A 141 11.05 12.04 4.56
C PHE A 141 11.27 10.80 3.69
N THR A 142 10.23 10.28 3.04
CA THR A 142 10.35 9.05 2.26
C THR A 142 11.03 9.26 0.89
N ASN A 143 11.57 8.17 0.35
CA ASN A 143 12.17 8.15 -0.97
C ASN A 143 11.13 8.41 -2.08
N LYS A 144 11.63 8.67 -3.29
CA LYS A 144 10.80 8.91 -4.47
C LYS A 144 9.80 7.78 -4.78
N ILE A 145 10.09 6.55 -4.37
CA ILE A 145 9.23 5.39 -4.63
C ILE A 145 8.00 5.42 -3.73
N PHE A 146 8.20 5.58 -2.42
CA PHE A 146 7.11 5.71 -1.45
C PHE A 146 6.32 7.00 -1.66
N LYS A 147 6.99 8.14 -1.94
CA LYS A 147 6.32 9.39 -2.35
C LYS A 147 5.35 9.18 -3.51
N ARG A 148 5.76 8.47 -4.57
CA ARG A 148 4.87 8.16 -5.70
C ARG A 148 3.68 7.30 -5.29
N PHE A 149 3.86 6.34 -4.39
CA PHE A 149 2.75 5.54 -3.86
C PHE A 149 1.78 6.42 -3.07
N PHE A 150 2.29 7.24 -2.14
CA PHE A 150 1.48 8.16 -1.34
C PHE A 150 0.71 9.15 -2.20
N SER A 151 1.37 9.81 -3.16
CA SER A 151 0.70 10.74 -4.07
C SER A 151 -0.42 10.08 -4.86
N ARG A 152 -0.26 8.82 -5.31
CA ARG A 152 -1.34 8.10 -5.99
C ARG A 152 -2.54 7.87 -5.07
N VAL A 153 -2.30 7.39 -3.85
CA VAL A 153 -3.33 7.18 -2.85
C VAL A 153 -4.13 8.46 -2.59
N PHE A 154 -3.46 9.60 -2.37
CA PHE A 154 -4.13 10.88 -2.20
C PHE A 154 -4.86 11.37 -3.46
N THR A 155 -4.28 11.19 -4.64
CA THR A 155 -4.92 11.61 -5.91
C THR A 155 -6.26 10.92 -6.09
N ILE A 156 -6.32 9.60 -5.85
CA ILE A 156 -7.57 8.84 -6.00
C ILE A 156 -8.56 9.23 -4.91
N LEU A 157 -8.08 9.41 -3.66
CA LEU A 157 -8.95 9.87 -2.57
C LEU A 157 -9.58 11.22 -2.91
N LEU A 158 -8.79 12.17 -3.42
CA LEU A 158 -9.27 13.49 -3.83
C LEU A 158 -10.29 13.40 -4.97
N GLN A 159 -10.06 12.54 -5.97
CA GLN A 159 -11.03 12.28 -7.04
C GLN A 159 -12.35 11.72 -6.49
N LEU A 160 -12.29 10.77 -5.55
CA LEU A 160 -13.48 10.21 -4.92
C LEU A 160 -14.24 11.24 -4.08
N VAL A 161 -13.54 12.06 -3.29
CA VAL A 161 -14.15 13.13 -2.48
C VAL A 161 -14.79 14.19 -3.36
N THR A 162 -14.07 14.67 -4.38
CA THR A 162 -14.57 15.67 -5.33
C THR A 162 -15.86 15.17 -6.00
N LEU A 163 -15.88 13.90 -6.41
CA LEU A 163 -17.05 13.28 -6.99
C LEU A 163 -18.25 13.27 -6.04
N ILE A 164 -18.05 12.92 -4.76
CA ILE A 164 -19.10 12.89 -3.75
C ILE A 164 -19.68 14.30 -3.54
N LEU A 165 -18.81 15.31 -3.45
CA LEU A 165 -19.23 16.71 -3.27
C LEU A 165 -20.04 17.23 -4.48
N VAL A 166 -19.58 16.96 -5.70
CA VAL A 166 -20.31 17.33 -6.94
C VAL A 166 -21.69 16.65 -6.98
N THR A 167 -21.78 15.35 -6.65
CA THR A 167 -23.08 14.66 -6.64
C THR A 167 -24.05 15.24 -5.60
N SER A 168 -23.53 15.61 -4.43
CA SER A 168 -24.35 16.21 -3.35
C SER A 168 -24.93 17.57 -3.79
N GLN A 169 -24.15 18.39 -4.48
CA GLN A 169 -24.61 19.68 -5.02
C GLN A 169 -25.65 19.50 -6.14
N THR A 170 -25.50 18.52 -7.03
CA THR A 170 -26.49 18.24 -8.08
C THR A 170 -27.83 17.76 -7.53
N SER A 171 -27.82 16.92 -6.48
CA SER A 171 -29.05 16.49 -5.81
C SER A 171 -29.79 17.66 -5.15
N ILE A 172 -29.07 18.57 -4.49
CA ILE A 172 -29.65 19.77 -3.86
C ILE A 172 -30.25 20.73 -4.90
N ARG A 173 -29.62 20.85 -6.08
CA ARG A 173 -30.10 21.73 -7.16
C ARG A 173 -31.38 21.18 -7.80
N ASN A 174 -31.43 19.87 -8.05
CA ASN A 174 -32.61 19.21 -8.62
C ASN A 174 -33.83 19.20 -7.65
N GLU A 175 -33.60 19.15 -6.33
CA GLU A 175 -34.68 19.28 -5.34
C GLU A 175 -35.28 20.69 -5.26
N LYS A 176 -34.51 21.74 -5.61
CA LYS A 176 -35.00 23.12 -5.63
C LYS A 176 -35.82 23.43 -6.90
N ASP A 177 -35.49 22.82 -8.03
CA ASP A 177 -36.25 22.98 -9.28
C ASP A 177 -37.57 22.19 -9.27
N ASN A 178 -37.64 21.03 -8.59
CA ASN A 178 -38.87 20.23 -8.47
C ASN A 178 -39.88 20.77 -7.42
N ARG A 179 -39.61 21.91 -6.76
CA ARG A 179 -40.53 22.59 -5.83
C ARG A 179 -41.14 23.87 -6.39
N LYS A 180 -41.00 24.11 -7.71
CA LYS A 180 -41.76 25.11 -8.47
C LYS A 180 -42.71 24.40 -9.42
#